data_AF-A0AAU2APC6-F1
#
_entry.id   AF-A0AAU2APC6-F1
#
_cell.length_a   1.000
_cell.length_b   1.000
_cell.length_c   1.000
_cell.angle_alpha   90.00
_cell.angle_beta   90.00
_cell.angle_gamma   90.00
#
_symmetry.space_group_name_H-M   'P 1'
#
loop_
_entity.id
_entity.type
_entity.pdbx_description
1 polymer ?
#
loop_
_entity_poly.entity_id
_entity_poly.type
_entity_poly.pdbx_seq_one_letter_code
_entity_poly.pdbx_strand_id
1 'polypeptide(L)'
;MKADRLLSILLLLQTRGRVSATELADRLEVSVRTIYRDVESLSAAGVPVYTERGRHGGIALLPGYRTDVSGLTADEARALFVLSAQGAHSDLGLDGALGSALRKVMAALPAPHRPAAERISERVLVDPARWLQPGAPAGPDLGELQHAVFADRRLRLRYRHSGTPAPVEYTVDPYGLVSKASVWYLVADLRGEPRLFRADRVVTAEAAEEPVRRRPGVGLGEAWAVLREQVERPPKEVLVKVRVRRGRMDIFVRIHGARLTSPPPPDAGTGTSEEWVELALGFQALPSVRALLSFGADAEVLSPPAARRELARAAAEAARLYRD
;
A
#
# COMPACT_ATOMS: atom_id res chain seq x y z
N MET A 1 -23.10 -25.72 0.69
CA MET A 1 -22.73 -25.50 2.11
C MET A 1 -23.76 -24.59 2.79
N LYS A 2 -23.73 -24.40 4.13
CA LYS A 2 -24.72 -23.54 4.85
C LYS A 2 -24.71 -22.09 4.31
N ALA A 3 -23.53 -21.55 4.02
CA ALA A 3 -23.36 -20.20 3.49
C ALA A 3 -24.07 -19.99 2.13
N ASP A 4 -23.90 -20.93 1.19
CA ASP A 4 -24.55 -20.86 -0.14
C ASP A 4 -26.08 -20.85 -0.04
N ARG A 5 -26.63 -21.60 0.94
CA ARG A 5 -28.07 -21.68 1.16
C ARG A 5 -28.63 -20.40 1.77
N LEU A 6 -27.92 -19.80 2.73
CA LEU A 6 -28.29 -18.50 3.30
C LEU A 6 -28.31 -17.40 2.22
N LEU A 7 -27.30 -17.40 1.35
CA LEU A 7 -27.23 -16.46 0.23
C LEU A 7 -28.40 -16.67 -0.76
N SER A 8 -28.73 -17.92 -1.06
CA SER A 8 -29.83 -18.25 -1.96
C SER A 8 -31.20 -17.83 -1.40
N ILE A 9 -31.44 -18.03 -0.10
CA ILE A 9 -32.64 -17.53 0.59
C ILE A 9 -32.72 -16.01 0.46
N LEU A 10 -31.63 -15.30 0.74
CA LEU A 10 -31.58 -13.85 0.67
C LEU A 10 -31.93 -13.31 -0.73
N LEU A 11 -31.35 -13.88 -1.78
CA LEU A 11 -31.59 -13.47 -3.17
C LEU A 11 -33.03 -13.76 -3.63
N LEU A 12 -33.60 -14.90 -3.20
CA LEU A 12 -34.98 -15.25 -3.50
C LEU A 12 -35.96 -14.27 -2.85
N LEU A 13 -35.70 -13.86 -1.60
CA LEU A 13 -36.52 -12.89 -0.90
C LEU A 13 -36.44 -11.48 -1.52
N GLN A 14 -35.30 -11.09 -2.10
CA GLN A 14 -35.20 -9.79 -2.77
C GLN A 14 -35.91 -9.74 -4.12
N THR A 15 -35.83 -10.82 -4.88
CA THR A 15 -36.41 -10.88 -6.22
C THR A 15 -37.93 -11.05 -6.17
N ARG A 16 -38.43 -11.82 -5.21
CA ARG A 16 -39.86 -12.13 -5.07
C ARG A 16 -40.56 -11.33 -3.97
N GLY A 17 -39.81 -10.62 -3.12
CA GLY A 17 -40.31 -9.86 -1.97
C GLY A 17 -40.74 -10.74 -0.80
N ARG A 18 -41.62 -11.72 -1.06
CA ARG A 18 -42.19 -12.63 -0.06
C ARG A 18 -42.26 -14.04 -0.61
N VAL A 19 -41.79 -15.02 0.16
CA VAL A 19 -41.75 -16.44 -0.25
C VAL A 19 -42.15 -17.31 0.94
N SER A 20 -42.93 -18.37 0.70
CA SER A 20 -43.31 -19.29 1.79
C SER A 20 -42.14 -20.17 2.22
N ALA A 21 -42.14 -20.63 3.48
CA ALA A 21 -41.10 -21.53 3.99
C ALA A 21 -41.09 -22.89 3.26
N THR A 22 -42.27 -23.35 2.82
CA THR A 22 -42.41 -24.58 2.01
C THR A 22 -41.79 -24.40 0.63
N GLU A 23 -42.05 -23.28 -0.04
CA GLU A 23 -41.46 -23.00 -1.35
C GLU A 23 -39.93 -22.87 -1.29
N LEU A 24 -39.39 -22.25 -0.24
CA LEU A 24 -37.94 -22.21 -0.02
C LEU A 24 -37.36 -23.60 0.28
N ALA A 25 -38.08 -24.43 1.03
CA ALA A 25 -37.70 -25.80 1.35
C ALA A 25 -37.63 -26.67 0.10
N ASP A 26 -38.67 -26.63 -0.74
CA ASP A 26 -38.74 -27.39 -1.98
C ASP A 26 -37.64 -26.96 -2.96
N ARG A 27 -37.42 -25.65 -3.10
CA ARG A 27 -36.45 -25.09 -4.06
C ARG A 27 -35.00 -25.29 -3.66
N LEU A 28 -34.72 -25.38 -2.37
CA LEU A 28 -33.38 -25.57 -1.83
C LEU A 28 -33.14 -27.03 -1.39
N GLU A 29 -34.10 -27.91 -1.68
CA GLU A 29 -34.06 -29.36 -1.38
C GLU A 29 -33.75 -29.64 0.10
N VAL A 30 -34.39 -28.90 1.00
CA VAL A 30 -34.22 -29.03 2.45
C VAL A 30 -35.56 -29.08 3.18
N SER A 31 -35.55 -29.48 4.45
CA SER A 31 -36.75 -29.42 5.28
C SER A 31 -37.17 -27.97 5.61
N VAL A 32 -38.47 -27.75 5.82
CA VAL A 32 -39.02 -26.48 6.33
C VAL A 32 -38.38 -26.07 7.66
N ARG A 33 -38.04 -27.04 8.52
CA ARG A 33 -37.32 -26.79 9.78
C ARG A 33 -35.93 -26.19 9.54
N THR A 34 -35.24 -26.65 8.48
CA THR A 34 -33.94 -26.11 8.07
C THR A 34 -34.07 -24.67 7.61
N ILE A 35 -35.12 -24.35 6.84
CA ILE A 35 -35.40 -22.98 6.40
C ILE A 35 -35.60 -22.04 7.58
N TYR A 36 -36.41 -22.41 8.58
CA TYR A 36 -36.59 -21.57 9.77
C TYR A 36 -35.28 -21.34 10.53
N ARG A 37 -34.44 -22.38 10.68
CA ARG A 37 -33.12 -22.25 11.32
C ARG A 37 -32.16 -21.35 10.53
N ASP A 38 -32.27 -21.36 9.20
CA ASP A 38 -31.47 -20.50 8.34
C ASP A 38 -31.98 -19.05 8.35
N VAL A 39 -33.29 -18.84 8.44
CA VAL A 39 -33.89 -17.50 8.66
C VAL A 39 -33.47 -16.92 10.00
N GLU A 40 -33.44 -17.71 11.07
CA GLU A 40 -32.87 -17.30 12.36
C GLU A 40 -31.38 -16.94 12.23
N SER A 41 -30.62 -17.71 11.45
CA SER A 41 -29.20 -17.42 11.21
C SER A 41 -29.00 -16.11 10.42
N LEU A 42 -29.88 -15.81 9.45
CA LEU A 42 -29.89 -14.54 8.73
C LEU A 42 -30.23 -13.36 9.67
N SER A 43 -31.23 -13.53 10.53
CA SER A 43 -31.61 -12.53 11.52
C SER A 43 -30.48 -12.25 12.53
N ALA A 44 -29.82 -13.30 13.03
CA ALA A 44 -28.65 -13.17 13.90
C ALA A 44 -27.45 -12.50 13.22
N ALA A 45 -27.37 -12.57 11.89
CA ALA A 45 -26.37 -11.88 11.07
C ALA A 45 -26.78 -10.44 10.69
N GLY A 46 -27.84 -9.88 11.29
CA GLY A 46 -28.27 -8.50 11.07
C GLY A 46 -29.16 -8.29 9.84
N VAL A 47 -29.58 -9.34 9.14
CA VAL A 47 -30.51 -9.23 8.02
C VAL A 47 -31.93 -9.03 8.56
N PRO A 48 -32.67 -7.96 8.19
CA PRO A 48 -34.01 -7.67 8.69
C PRO A 48 -35.07 -8.54 7.98
N VAL A 49 -35.04 -9.84 8.28
CA VAL A 49 -36.02 -10.82 7.82
C VAL A 49 -37.15 -10.93 8.85
N TYR A 50 -38.39 -11.02 8.38
CA TYR A 50 -39.55 -11.26 9.23
C TYR A 50 -40.44 -12.35 8.64
N THR A 51 -41.23 -12.97 9.51
CA THR A 51 -42.19 -14.03 9.15
C THR A 51 -43.61 -13.58 9.46
N GLU A 52 -44.48 -13.57 8.46
CA GLU A 52 -45.92 -13.38 8.65
C GLU A 52 -46.65 -14.74 8.64
N ARG A 53 -47.58 -14.94 9.58
CA ARG A 53 -48.42 -16.15 9.64
C ARG A 53 -49.73 -15.97 8.88
N GLY A 54 -50.24 -17.02 8.26
CA GLY A 54 -51.55 -17.05 7.59
C GLY A 54 -51.53 -17.68 6.19
N ARG A 55 -52.69 -17.71 5.52
CA ARG A 55 -52.87 -18.31 4.18
C ARG A 55 -52.06 -17.60 3.07
N HIS A 56 -51.66 -16.36 3.33
CA HIS A 56 -50.74 -15.55 2.49
C HIS A 56 -49.47 -15.14 3.26
N GLY A 57 -49.17 -15.87 4.34
CA GLY A 57 -47.97 -15.69 5.14
C GLY A 57 -46.72 -16.17 4.42
N GLY A 58 -45.56 -15.73 4.90
CA GLY A 58 -44.29 -16.06 4.28
C GLY A 58 -43.13 -15.37 4.98
N ILE A 59 -41.93 -15.71 4.54
CA ILE A 59 -40.70 -15.06 4.92
C ILE A 59 -40.53 -13.88 3.95
N ALA A 60 -40.20 -12.71 4.47
CA ALA A 60 -39.99 -11.50 3.69
C ALA A 60 -38.87 -10.65 4.30
N LEU A 61 -38.28 -9.80 3.47
CA LEU A 61 -37.35 -8.76 3.91
C LEU A 61 -38.12 -7.49 4.22
N LEU A 62 -37.68 -6.75 5.23
CA LEU A 62 -38.28 -5.46 5.58
C LEU A 62 -38.35 -4.54 4.34
N PRO A 63 -39.49 -3.90 4.04
CA PRO A 63 -39.65 -3.10 2.84
C PRO A 63 -38.55 -2.05 2.69
N GLY A 64 -37.90 -2.00 1.54
CA GLY A 64 -36.75 -1.12 1.27
C GLY A 64 -35.38 -1.76 1.53
N TYR A 65 -35.32 -2.95 2.12
CA TYR A 65 -34.08 -3.71 2.25
C TYR A 65 -33.69 -4.34 0.89
N ARG A 66 -32.71 -3.75 0.23
CA ARG A 66 -32.00 -4.32 -0.92
C ARG A 66 -30.58 -4.66 -0.47
N THR A 67 -30.01 -5.80 -0.88
CA THR A 67 -28.54 -5.90 -0.95
C THR A 67 -28.07 -5.08 -2.14
N ASP A 68 -28.30 -3.77 -2.05
CA ASP A 68 -27.29 -2.86 -2.53
C ASP A 68 -26.12 -2.95 -1.55
N VAL A 69 -24.92 -2.66 -2.00
CA VAL A 69 -23.65 -2.80 -1.27
C VAL A 69 -23.62 -2.00 0.06
N SER A 70 -24.69 -1.25 0.33
CA SER A 70 -25.08 -0.55 1.56
C SER A 70 -25.16 -1.36 2.87
N GLY A 71 -25.08 -2.70 2.86
CA GLY A 71 -25.09 -3.52 4.08
C GLY A 71 -23.77 -3.55 4.86
N LEU A 72 -22.70 -2.98 4.30
CA LEU A 72 -21.39 -2.90 4.92
C LEU A 72 -21.40 -1.93 6.10
N THR A 73 -21.15 -2.45 7.30
CA THR A 73 -20.77 -1.63 8.44
C THR A 73 -19.44 -0.92 8.16
N ALA A 74 -19.16 0.17 8.89
CA ALA A 74 -17.88 0.88 8.77
C ALA A 74 -16.67 -0.05 9.01
N ASP A 75 -16.81 -1.08 9.85
CA ASP A 75 -15.77 -2.07 10.12
C ASP A 75 -15.56 -3.05 8.97
N GLU A 76 -16.62 -3.49 8.32
CA GLU A 76 -16.53 -4.39 7.17
C GLU A 76 -16.02 -3.65 5.92
N ALA A 77 -16.38 -2.36 5.75
CA ALA A 77 -15.79 -1.51 4.73
C ALA A 77 -14.29 -1.29 4.96
N ARG A 78 -13.88 -1.08 6.23
CA ARG A 78 -12.47 -1.05 6.65
C ARG A 78 -11.77 -2.39 6.36
N ALA A 79 -12.40 -3.51 6.68
CA ALA A 79 -11.86 -4.84 6.44
C ALA A 79 -11.66 -5.13 4.95
N LEU A 80 -12.60 -4.74 4.09
CA LEU A 80 -12.44 -4.85 2.63
C LEU A 80 -11.29 -3.99 2.11
N PHE A 81 -11.13 -2.78 2.66
CA PHE A 81 -10.02 -1.90 2.30
C PHE A 81 -8.66 -2.48 2.73
N VAL A 82 -8.59 -3.03 3.94
CA VAL A 82 -7.40 -3.73 4.46
C VAL A 82 -7.12 -4.99 3.64
N LEU A 83 -8.13 -5.78 3.29
CA LEU A 83 -7.98 -6.95 2.41
C LEU A 83 -7.42 -6.52 1.05
N SER A 84 -7.97 -5.45 0.46
CA SER A 84 -7.46 -4.87 -0.78
C SER A 84 -6.01 -4.39 -0.67
N ALA A 85 -5.59 -3.93 0.50
CA ALA A 85 -4.24 -3.42 0.77
C ALA A 85 -3.19 -4.52 1.02
N GLN A 86 -3.60 -5.78 1.23
CA GLN A 86 -2.70 -6.91 1.52
C GLN A 86 -2.05 -7.53 0.27
N GLY A 87 -2.33 -7.02 -0.92
CA GLY A 87 -1.57 -7.34 -2.13
C GLY A 87 -1.79 -8.73 -2.74
N ALA A 88 -2.57 -9.62 -2.10
CA ALA A 88 -2.88 -10.96 -2.62
C ALA A 88 -3.52 -10.95 -4.03
N HIS A 89 -4.15 -9.83 -4.41
CA HIS A 89 -4.84 -9.63 -5.70
C HIS A 89 -3.90 -9.20 -6.83
N SER A 90 -2.75 -8.63 -6.48
CA SER A 90 -1.74 -8.13 -7.43
C SER A 90 -0.95 -9.26 -8.09
N ASP A 91 -0.68 -10.35 -7.35
CA ASP A 91 -0.07 -11.57 -7.92
C ASP A 91 -1.03 -12.32 -8.87
N LEU A 92 -2.33 -11.97 -8.87
CA LEU A 92 -3.36 -12.52 -9.75
C LEU A 92 -3.79 -11.55 -10.87
N GLY A 93 -3.19 -10.36 -10.97
CA GLY A 93 -3.51 -9.37 -12.02
C GLY A 93 -4.89 -8.71 -11.88
N LEU A 94 -5.48 -8.71 -10.68
CA LEU A 94 -6.86 -8.26 -10.42
C LEU A 94 -6.97 -6.78 -10.00
N ASP A 95 -5.89 -6.01 -10.06
CA ASP A 95 -5.82 -4.63 -9.54
C ASP A 95 -6.87 -3.68 -10.14
N GLY A 96 -7.09 -3.79 -11.46
CA GLY A 96 -8.10 -2.98 -12.15
C GLY A 96 -9.55 -3.36 -11.81
N ALA A 97 -9.81 -4.66 -11.62
CA ALA A 97 -11.12 -5.18 -11.26
C ALA A 97 -11.46 -4.83 -9.81
N LEU A 98 -10.49 -4.91 -8.90
CA LEU A 98 -10.62 -4.53 -7.51
C LEU A 98 -10.81 -3.02 -7.32
N GLY A 99 -10.04 -2.19 -8.03
CA GLY A 99 -10.24 -0.73 -8.03
C GLY A 99 -11.57 -0.30 -8.65
N SER A 100 -12.12 -1.08 -9.60
CA SER A 100 -13.47 -0.88 -10.14
C SER A 100 -14.55 -1.32 -9.14
N ALA A 101 -14.36 -2.45 -8.48
CA ALA A 101 -15.27 -2.97 -7.45
C ALA A 101 -15.34 -2.02 -6.25
N LEU A 102 -14.20 -1.53 -5.74
CA LEU A 102 -14.15 -0.55 -4.65
C LEU A 102 -14.84 0.76 -5.02
N ARG A 103 -14.68 1.27 -6.25
CA ARG A 103 -15.41 2.46 -6.72
C ARG A 103 -16.93 2.22 -6.79
N LYS A 104 -17.37 1.04 -7.20
CA LYS A 104 -18.80 0.67 -7.21
C LYS A 104 -19.36 0.54 -5.79
N VAL A 105 -18.59 -0.04 -4.86
CA VAL A 105 -18.92 -0.11 -3.42
C VAL A 105 -19.08 1.29 -2.84
N MET A 106 -18.15 2.20 -3.13
CA MET A 106 -18.18 3.61 -2.71
C MET A 106 -19.37 4.38 -3.30
N ALA A 107 -19.70 4.15 -4.57
CA ALA A 107 -20.84 4.76 -5.23
C ALA A 107 -22.20 4.28 -4.68
N ALA A 108 -22.23 3.08 -4.09
CA ALA A 108 -23.41 2.44 -3.53
C ALA A 108 -23.63 2.72 -2.03
N LEU A 109 -22.77 3.52 -1.39
CA LEU A 109 -22.91 3.88 0.03
C LEU A 109 -24.06 4.89 0.26
N PRO A 110 -24.96 4.65 1.25
CA PRO A 110 -26.02 5.59 1.62
C PRO A 110 -25.49 6.94 2.09
N ALA A 111 -26.26 8.01 1.86
CA ALA A 111 -25.91 9.40 2.15
C ALA A 111 -25.34 9.70 3.57
N PRO A 112 -25.76 9.02 4.66
CA PRO A 112 -25.20 9.27 6.01
C PRO A 112 -23.73 8.85 6.16
N HIS A 113 -23.23 7.95 5.32
CA HIS A 113 -21.89 7.35 5.43
C HIS A 113 -20.90 7.86 4.37
N ARG A 114 -21.38 8.57 3.34
CA ARG A 114 -20.55 9.21 2.31
C ARG A 114 -19.46 10.13 2.86
N PRO A 115 -19.71 11.01 3.87
CA PRO A 115 -18.66 11.91 4.35
C PRO A 115 -17.50 11.16 5.04
N ALA A 116 -17.78 10.03 5.69
CA ALA A 116 -16.74 9.19 6.30
C ALA A 116 -15.96 8.41 5.23
N ALA A 117 -16.66 7.89 4.21
CA ALA A 117 -16.06 7.17 3.10
C ALA A 117 -15.22 8.09 2.18
N GLU A 118 -15.71 9.29 1.85
CA GLU A 118 -14.97 10.32 1.11
C GLU A 118 -13.70 10.73 1.87
N ARG A 119 -13.79 10.96 3.18
CA ARG A 119 -12.60 11.22 4.02
C ARG A 119 -11.62 10.05 4.04
N ILE A 120 -12.08 8.81 3.95
CA ILE A 120 -11.20 7.63 3.83
C ILE A 120 -10.55 7.58 2.45
N SER A 121 -11.31 7.80 1.39
CA SER A 121 -10.81 7.83 0.00
C SER A 121 -9.84 8.99 -0.25
N GLU A 122 -10.01 10.11 0.43
CA GLU A 122 -9.09 11.26 0.39
C GLU A 122 -7.82 11.01 1.20
N ARG A 123 -7.88 10.15 2.22
CA ARG A 123 -6.78 9.92 3.18
C ARG A 123 -6.05 8.60 3.01
N VAL A 124 -6.51 7.74 2.09
CA VAL A 124 -5.88 6.46 1.81
C VAL A 124 -5.66 6.25 0.32
N LEU A 125 -4.38 6.21 -0.08
CA LEU A 125 -3.96 5.97 -1.46
C LEU A 125 -3.22 4.63 -1.55
N VAL A 126 -3.57 3.78 -2.53
CA VAL A 126 -2.94 2.48 -2.75
C VAL A 126 -2.14 2.52 -4.06
N ASP A 127 -0.82 2.42 -3.99
CA ASP A 127 0.09 2.42 -5.15
C ASP A 127 0.63 0.99 -5.39
N PRO A 128 0.29 0.34 -6.54
CA PRO A 128 0.61 -1.06 -6.80
C PRO A 128 2.07 -1.32 -7.22
N ALA A 129 2.95 -0.32 -7.37
CA ALA A 129 4.31 -0.56 -7.86
C ALA A 129 5.29 -1.08 -6.77
N ARG A 130 5.82 -2.30 -6.94
CA ARG A 130 6.82 -2.94 -6.05
C ARG A 130 8.21 -2.31 -6.18
N TRP A 131 8.83 -2.01 -5.04
CA TRP A 131 10.29 -1.98 -4.90
C TRP A 131 10.69 -3.05 -3.87
N LEU A 132 11.61 -3.93 -4.26
CA LEU A 132 12.05 -5.11 -3.51
C LEU A 132 12.54 -4.78 -2.09
N GLN A 133 11.96 -5.41 -1.06
CA GLN A 133 12.67 -6.04 0.07
C GLN A 133 11.72 -6.99 0.85
N PRO A 134 12.17 -8.18 1.29
CA PRO A 134 11.42 -9.05 2.19
C PRO A 134 11.71 -8.76 3.67
N GLY A 135 10.67 -8.87 4.50
CA GLY A 135 10.79 -8.94 5.97
C GLY A 135 10.62 -7.60 6.68
N ALA A 136 9.39 -7.29 7.09
CA ALA A 136 9.13 -6.29 8.13
C ALA A 136 8.43 -6.99 9.31
N PRO A 137 8.90 -6.81 10.56
CA PRO A 137 8.19 -7.29 11.74
C PRO A 137 6.88 -6.50 11.92
N ALA A 138 5.91 -7.10 12.62
CA ALA A 138 4.63 -6.47 12.96
C ALA A 138 4.87 -5.06 13.52
N GLY A 139 4.46 -4.04 12.76
CA GLY A 139 4.59 -2.63 13.14
C GLY A 139 3.62 -2.25 14.27
N PRO A 140 3.70 -1.00 14.76
CA PRO A 140 2.78 -0.47 15.77
C PRO A 140 1.32 -0.59 15.33
N ASP A 141 0.40 -0.42 16.29
CA ASP A 141 -1.04 -0.34 16.04
C ASP A 141 -1.34 0.79 15.03
N LEU A 142 -1.56 0.40 13.78
CA LEU A 142 -1.92 1.30 12.68
C LEU A 142 -3.19 2.11 13.02
N GLY A 143 -3.98 1.64 13.99
CA GLY A 143 -5.15 2.32 14.52
C GLY A 143 -4.86 3.73 15.05
N GLU A 144 -3.75 3.95 15.74
CA GLU A 144 -3.43 5.28 16.31
C GLU A 144 -3.09 6.29 15.22
N LEU A 145 -2.28 5.89 14.24
CA LEU A 145 -1.94 6.71 13.07
C LEU A 145 -3.20 7.01 12.25
N GLN A 146 -4.06 6.02 12.04
CA GLN A 146 -5.33 6.19 11.35
C GLN A 146 -6.22 7.19 12.10
N HIS A 147 -6.42 7.01 13.41
CA HIS A 147 -7.28 7.87 14.21
C HIS A 147 -6.83 9.33 14.16
N ALA A 148 -5.54 9.58 14.33
CA ALA A 148 -4.99 10.93 14.29
C ALA A 148 -5.09 11.58 12.90
N VAL A 149 -4.81 10.80 11.83
CA VAL A 149 -5.01 11.23 10.44
C VAL A 149 -6.49 11.56 10.20
N PHE A 150 -7.44 10.78 10.70
CA PHE A 150 -8.89 11.00 10.55
C PHE A 150 -9.42 12.19 11.38
N ALA A 151 -8.77 12.51 12.49
CA ALA A 151 -9.16 13.61 13.37
C ALA A 151 -8.67 15.00 12.91
N ASP A 152 -7.91 15.11 11.81
CA ASP A 152 -7.29 16.36 11.35
C ASP A 152 -6.48 17.08 12.45
N ARG A 153 -5.76 16.27 13.26
CA ARG A 153 -4.84 16.74 14.28
C ARG A 153 -3.39 16.62 13.84
N ARG A 154 -2.55 17.52 14.34
CA ARG A 154 -1.09 17.37 14.24
C ARG A 154 -0.65 16.08 14.92
N LEU A 155 0.43 15.50 14.43
CA LEU A 155 0.99 14.25 14.96
C LEU A 155 2.37 14.50 15.56
N ARG A 156 2.56 14.10 16.81
CA ARG A 156 3.88 13.95 17.44
C ARG A 156 4.34 12.51 17.26
N LEU A 157 5.46 12.34 16.57
CA LEU A 157 5.99 11.03 16.20
C LEU A 157 7.37 10.84 16.82
N ARG A 158 7.61 9.68 17.43
CA ARG A 158 8.97 9.18 17.66
C ARG A 158 9.32 8.26 16.50
N TYR A 159 10.32 8.61 15.69
CA TYR A 159 10.63 7.91 14.45
C TYR A 159 12.06 7.36 14.44
N ARG A 160 12.21 6.08 14.10
CA ARG A 160 13.53 5.43 14.00
C ARG A 160 14.07 5.51 12.58
N HIS A 161 15.18 6.23 12.41
CA HIS A 161 15.93 6.25 11.16
C HIS A 161 16.83 5.04 11.00
N SER A 162 17.00 4.60 9.75
CA SER A 162 18.00 3.58 9.42
C SER A 162 19.40 4.10 9.75
N GLY A 163 20.20 3.32 10.48
CA GLY A 163 21.57 3.70 10.84
C GLY A 163 21.69 4.73 11.97
N THR A 164 20.58 5.17 12.58
CA THR A 164 20.61 6.00 13.79
C THR A 164 20.17 5.16 15.00
N PRO A 165 20.94 5.12 16.10
CA PRO A 165 20.62 4.28 17.25
C PRO A 165 19.40 4.80 18.04
N ALA A 166 19.18 6.11 18.10
CA ALA A 166 18.08 6.73 18.83
C ALA A 166 16.94 7.17 17.91
N PRO A 167 15.66 6.98 18.30
CA PRO A 167 14.52 7.60 17.63
C PRO A 167 14.58 9.13 17.72
N VAL A 168 14.14 9.80 16.65
CA VAL A 168 14.05 11.26 16.57
C VAL A 168 12.59 11.67 16.67
N GLU A 169 12.33 12.77 17.39
CA GLU A 169 11.00 13.33 17.54
C GLU A 169 10.65 14.30 16.41
N TYR A 170 9.45 14.16 15.87
CA TYR A 170 8.89 15.03 14.85
C TYR A 170 7.50 15.51 15.26
N THR A 171 7.17 16.75 14.94
CA THR A 171 5.78 17.23 14.89
C THR A 171 5.44 17.45 13.43
N VAL A 172 4.46 16.71 12.93
CA VAL A 172 4.10 16.68 11.52
C VAL A 172 2.63 17.02 11.29
N ASP A 173 2.34 17.49 10.10
CA ASP A 173 1.01 17.83 9.60
C ASP A 173 0.54 16.73 8.63
N PRO A 174 -0.16 15.68 9.11
CA PRO A 174 -0.52 14.53 8.27
C PRO A 174 -1.51 14.89 7.18
N TYR A 175 -1.26 14.38 5.97
CA TYR A 175 -2.21 14.35 4.85
C TYR A 175 -3.00 13.05 4.84
N GLY A 176 -2.33 11.93 5.06
CA GLY A 176 -2.94 10.61 4.94
C GLY A 176 -1.93 9.47 4.98
N LEU A 177 -2.45 8.26 4.84
CA LEU A 177 -1.68 7.03 4.77
C LEU A 177 -1.66 6.51 3.33
N VAL A 178 -0.50 6.06 2.88
CA VAL A 178 -0.32 5.46 1.56
C VAL A 178 0.19 4.05 1.75
N SER A 179 -0.49 3.07 1.16
CA SER A 179 0.04 1.71 1.07
C SER A 179 0.74 1.55 -0.27
N LYS A 180 2.06 1.30 -0.23
CA LYS A 180 2.87 0.98 -1.42
C LYS A 180 3.61 -0.32 -1.18
N ALA A 181 3.35 -1.33 -2.03
CA ALA A 181 3.99 -2.65 -1.98
C ALA A 181 3.90 -3.33 -0.58
N SER A 182 2.72 -3.32 0.03
CA SER A 182 2.44 -3.87 1.37
C SER A 182 3.16 -3.17 2.53
N VAL A 183 3.77 -2.01 2.28
CA VAL A 183 4.34 -1.13 3.30
C VAL A 183 3.48 0.12 3.42
N TRP A 184 3.09 0.45 4.66
CA TRP A 184 2.34 1.66 4.96
C TRP A 184 3.29 2.85 5.18
N TYR A 185 2.95 3.98 4.57
CA TYR A 185 3.65 5.25 4.69
C TYR A 185 2.68 6.32 5.17
N LEU A 186 3.07 7.12 6.15
CA LEU A 186 2.43 8.38 6.48
C LEU A 186 3.01 9.47 5.57
N VAL A 187 2.12 10.14 4.82
CA VAL A 187 2.43 11.37 4.10
C VAL A 187 2.08 12.53 5.01
N ALA A 188 3.07 13.34 5.35
CA ALA A 188 2.87 14.49 6.22
C ALA A 188 3.82 15.62 5.82
N ASP A 189 3.41 16.86 6.06
CA ASP A 189 4.35 17.98 6.00
C ASP A 189 5.13 18.08 7.32
N LEU A 190 6.43 18.30 7.21
CA LEU A 190 7.29 18.70 8.31
C LEU A 190 7.74 20.14 8.02
N ARG A 191 7.28 21.10 8.83
CA ARG A 191 7.57 22.54 8.64
C ARG A 191 7.21 23.04 7.23
N GLY A 192 6.12 22.55 6.66
CA GLY A 192 5.62 22.96 5.33
C GLY A 192 6.27 22.24 4.15
N GLU A 193 7.19 21.30 4.40
CA GLU A 193 7.75 20.46 3.34
C GLU A 193 7.21 19.03 3.41
N PRO A 194 6.81 18.43 2.29
CA PRO A 194 6.31 17.06 2.29
C PRO A 194 7.41 16.08 2.67
N ARG A 195 7.05 15.08 3.48
CA ARG A 195 7.91 13.98 3.90
C ARG A 195 7.12 12.66 3.94
N LEU A 196 7.85 11.56 3.72
CA LEU A 196 7.36 10.19 3.87
C LEU A 196 7.92 9.57 5.14
N PHE A 197 7.04 9.03 5.97
CA PHE A 197 7.41 8.25 7.15
C PHE A 197 6.88 6.83 7.01
N ARG A 198 7.75 5.82 6.94
CA ARG A 198 7.30 4.42 6.98
C ARG A 198 6.65 4.10 8.33
N ALA A 199 5.43 3.59 8.33
CA ALA A 199 4.67 3.29 9.54
C ALA A 199 5.36 2.25 10.43
N ASP A 200 6.06 1.27 9.85
CA ASP A 200 6.83 0.25 10.55
C ASP A 200 8.06 0.79 11.33
N ARG A 201 8.44 2.05 11.08
CA ARG A 201 9.54 2.75 11.76
C ARG A 201 9.07 3.80 12.77
N VAL A 202 7.76 4.02 12.87
CA VAL A 202 7.17 4.84 13.93
C VAL A 202 7.26 4.03 15.22
N VAL A 203 7.78 4.63 16.28
CA VAL A 203 7.88 4.00 17.61
C VAL A 203 6.65 4.37 18.44
N THR A 204 6.24 5.65 18.41
CA THR A 204 4.99 6.14 19.01
C THR A 204 4.39 7.23 18.11
N ALA A 205 3.06 7.34 18.13
CA ALA A 205 2.32 8.38 17.44
C ALA A 205 1.22 8.95 18.34
N GLU A 206 1.30 10.24 18.65
CA GLU A 206 0.34 10.92 19.51
C GLU A 206 -0.32 12.07 18.76
N ALA A 207 -1.65 12.10 18.78
CA ALA A 207 -2.42 13.24 18.28
C ALA A 207 -2.21 14.44 19.22
N ALA A 208 -1.81 15.57 18.64
CA ALA A 208 -1.70 16.83 19.35
C ALA A 208 -3.05 17.55 19.37
N GLU A 209 -3.22 18.51 20.28
CA GLU A 209 -4.45 19.31 20.36
C GLU A 209 -4.55 20.33 19.24
N GLU A 210 -3.44 20.66 18.58
CA GLU A 210 -3.45 21.60 17.47
C GLU A 210 -4.01 20.96 16.18
N PRO A 211 -4.81 21.71 15.40
CA PRO A 211 -5.25 21.25 14.09
C PRO A 211 -4.07 21.18 13.11
N VAL A 212 -4.20 20.32 12.09
CA VAL A 212 -3.22 20.22 10.99
C VAL A 212 -3.07 21.55 10.26
N ARG A 213 -1.84 21.82 9.84
CA ARG A 213 -1.45 22.96 9.01
C ARG A 213 -0.93 22.45 7.68
N ARG A 214 -1.85 22.05 6.80
CA ARG A 214 -1.54 21.60 5.44
C ARG A 214 -1.35 22.81 4.52
N ARG A 215 -0.55 22.64 3.47
CA ARG A 215 -0.46 23.63 2.38
C ARG A 215 -1.82 23.84 1.71
N PRO A 216 -2.25 25.09 1.44
CA PRO A 216 -3.53 25.38 0.81
C PRO A 216 -3.67 24.70 -0.56
N GLY A 217 -4.81 24.05 -0.82
CA GLY A 217 -5.11 23.43 -2.13
C GLY A 217 -4.33 22.16 -2.45
N VAL A 218 -3.54 21.62 -1.51
CA VAL A 218 -2.80 20.37 -1.68
C VAL A 218 -3.53 19.25 -0.94
N GLY A 219 -3.94 18.21 -1.64
CA GLY A 219 -4.49 16.99 -1.06
C GLY A 219 -3.43 15.89 -0.90
N LEU A 220 -3.84 14.72 -0.39
CA LEU A 220 -2.96 13.57 -0.26
C LEU A 220 -2.40 13.13 -1.62
N GLY A 221 -3.23 13.13 -2.67
CA GLY A 221 -2.84 12.71 -4.01
C GLY A 221 -1.72 13.56 -4.59
N GLU A 222 -1.82 14.89 -4.46
CA GLU A 222 -0.80 15.84 -4.92
C GLU A 222 0.48 15.72 -4.09
N ALA A 223 0.37 15.66 -2.76
CA ALA A 223 1.53 15.47 -1.88
C ALA A 223 2.25 14.14 -2.17
N TRP A 224 1.49 13.06 -2.38
CA TRP A 224 2.02 11.76 -2.75
C TRP A 224 2.69 11.77 -4.13
N ALA A 225 2.10 12.42 -5.13
CA ALA A 225 2.69 12.47 -6.48
C ALA A 225 4.09 13.10 -6.46
N VAL A 226 4.27 14.20 -5.73
CA VAL A 226 5.58 14.87 -5.55
C VAL A 226 6.56 13.93 -4.83
N LEU A 227 6.15 13.32 -3.72
CA LEU A 227 7.01 12.43 -2.94
C LEU A 227 7.37 11.17 -3.71
N ARG A 228 6.43 10.60 -4.46
CA ARG A 228 6.64 9.45 -5.33
C ARG A 228 7.68 9.77 -6.40
N GLU A 229 7.56 10.91 -7.07
CA GLU A 229 8.55 11.34 -8.06
C GLU A 229 9.93 11.53 -7.43
N GLN A 230 10.03 12.14 -6.25
CA GLN A 230 11.30 12.29 -5.53
C GLN A 230 11.93 10.94 -5.14
N VAL A 231 11.12 9.93 -4.82
CA VAL A 231 11.62 8.59 -4.46
C VAL A 231 11.98 7.78 -5.71
N GLU A 232 11.18 7.87 -6.78
CA GLU A 232 11.39 7.13 -8.03
C GLU A 232 12.48 7.73 -8.91
N ARG A 233 12.60 9.06 -8.88
CA ARG A 233 13.61 9.85 -9.59
C ARG A 233 14.31 10.75 -8.59
N PRO A 234 15.08 10.16 -7.66
CA PRO A 234 15.80 10.96 -6.70
C PRO A 234 16.77 11.89 -7.42
N PRO A 235 16.96 13.13 -6.92
CA PRO A 235 17.91 14.05 -7.49
C PRO A 235 19.29 13.39 -7.55
N LYS A 236 19.85 13.32 -8.75
CA LYS A 236 21.15 12.73 -9.02
C LYS A 236 22.21 13.82 -8.80
N GLU A 237 22.50 14.12 -7.54
CA GLU A 237 23.46 15.18 -7.16
C GLU A 237 24.90 14.84 -7.59
N VAL A 238 25.25 13.54 -7.63
CA VAL A 238 26.58 13.07 -8.00
C VAL A 238 26.50 12.25 -9.28
N LEU A 239 26.94 12.83 -10.39
CA LEU A 239 27.08 12.14 -11.67
C LEU A 239 28.44 11.46 -11.74
N VAL A 240 28.43 10.13 -11.87
CA VAL A 240 29.62 9.28 -11.85
C VAL A 240 29.81 8.65 -13.22
N LYS A 241 31.00 8.81 -13.81
CA LYS A 241 31.43 7.98 -14.94
C LYS A 241 32.14 6.75 -14.40
N VAL A 242 31.69 5.57 -14.83
CA VAL A 242 32.26 4.29 -14.47
C VAL A 242 32.61 3.52 -15.73
N ARG A 243 33.66 2.72 -15.71
CA ARG A 243 33.89 1.67 -16.69
C ARG A 243 33.64 0.32 -16.04
N VAL A 244 32.95 -0.58 -16.75
CA VAL A 244 32.62 -1.92 -16.27
C VAL A 244 33.09 -2.94 -17.30
N ARG A 245 33.65 -4.06 -16.84
CA ARG A 245 34.02 -5.17 -17.73
C ARG A 245 32.77 -5.73 -18.39
N ARG A 246 32.85 -5.94 -19.70
CA ARG A 246 31.75 -6.41 -20.55
C ARG A 246 31.13 -7.70 -20.02
N GLY A 247 31.95 -8.66 -19.55
CA GLY A 247 31.46 -9.92 -18.96
C GLY A 247 30.61 -9.77 -17.69
N ARG A 248 30.59 -8.57 -17.07
CA ARG A 248 29.80 -8.26 -15.86
C ARG A 248 28.69 -7.26 -16.14
N MET A 249 28.47 -6.88 -17.41
CA MET A 249 27.54 -5.84 -17.81
C MET A 249 26.09 -6.18 -17.43
N ASP A 250 25.62 -7.39 -17.73
CA ASP A 250 24.22 -7.77 -17.50
C ASP A 250 23.84 -7.68 -16.01
N ILE A 251 24.70 -8.20 -15.14
CA ILE A 251 24.49 -8.13 -13.69
C ILE A 251 24.66 -6.69 -13.17
N PHE A 252 25.57 -5.89 -13.77
CA PHE A 252 25.72 -4.48 -13.44
C PHE A 252 24.47 -3.67 -13.78
N VAL A 253 23.93 -3.82 -14.99
CA VAL A 253 22.69 -3.16 -15.43
C VAL A 253 21.51 -3.65 -14.60
N ARG A 254 21.45 -4.93 -14.24
CA ARG A 254 20.37 -5.44 -13.37
C ARG A 254 20.36 -4.78 -11.99
N ILE A 255 21.53 -4.54 -11.39
CA ILE A 255 21.65 -3.99 -10.02
C ILE A 255 21.60 -2.45 -10.02
N HIS A 256 22.19 -1.81 -11.04
CA HIS A 256 22.37 -0.36 -11.10
C HIS A 256 21.59 0.32 -12.23
N GLY A 257 20.76 -0.40 -12.99
CA GLY A 257 20.02 0.12 -14.15
C GLY A 257 19.18 1.36 -13.85
N ALA A 258 18.51 1.40 -12.68
CA ALA A 258 17.76 2.57 -12.23
C ALA A 258 18.62 3.84 -12.04
N ARG A 259 19.94 3.69 -11.88
CA ARG A 259 20.89 4.78 -11.68
C ARG A 259 21.49 5.30 -13.00
N LEU A 260 21.39 4.55 -14.09
CA LEU A 260 21.91 4.97 -15.39
C LEU A 260 21.32 6.31 -15.82
N THR A 261 22.16 7.21 -16.33
CA THR A 261 21.73 8.51 -16.88
C THR A 261 21.61 8.49 -18.39
N SER A 262 22.09 7.43 -19.02
CA SER A 262 21.98 7.17 -20.45
C SER A 262 21.86 5.66 -20.67
N PRO A 263 21.16 5.21 -21.71
CA PRO A 263 21.11 3.79 -22.05
C PRO A 263 22.54 3.27 -22.29
N PRO A 264 22.83 1.99 -21.97
CA PRO A 264 24.11 1.40 -22.30
C PRO A 264 24.30 1.39 -23.83
N PRO A 265 25.55 1.45 -24.32
CA PRO A 265 25.84 1.37 -25.75
C PRO A 265 25.16 0.16 -26.40
N PRO A 266 24.58 0.28 -27.62
CA PRO A 266 23.84 -0.81 -28.26
C PRO A 266 24.71 -2.04 -28.58
N ASP A 267 26.01 -1.84 -28.69
CA ASP A 267 27.06 -2.85 -28.86
C ASP A 267 27.59 -3.40 -27.53
N ALA A 268 27.02 -3.05 -26.37
CA ALA A 268 27.44 -3.52 -25.04
C ALA A 268 27.37 -5.05 -24.86
N GLY A 269 26.64 -5.77 -25.73
CA GLY A 269 26.59 -7.24 -25.77
C GLY A 269 27.57 -7.93 -26.72
N THR A 270 28.24 -7.20 -27.61
CA THR A 270 29.14 -7.77 -28.63
C THR A 270 30.59 -7.37 -28.35
N GLY A 271 31.43 -8.33 -27.95
CA GLY A 271 32.85 -8.10 -27.66
C GLY A 271 33.46 -9.14 -26.72
N THR A 272 34.73 -8.98 -26.36
CA THR A 272 35.41 -9.88 -25.42
C THR A 272 35.03 -9.56 -23.97
N SER A 273 34.98 -10.56 -23.10
CA SER A 273 34.58 -10.39 -21.69
C SER A 273 35.47 -9.40 -20.91
N GLU A 274 36.74 -9.25 -21.34
CA GLU A 274 37.70 -8.32 -20.78
C GLU A 274 37.52 -6.88 -21.27
N GLU A 275 36.70 -6.61 -22.28
CA GLU A 275 36.56 -5.24 -22.77
C GLU A 275 35.91 -4.32 -21.71
N TRP A 276 36.36 -3.07 -21.64
CA TRP A 276 35.77 -2.06 -20.76
C TRP A 276 34.69 -1.27 -21.49
N VAL A 277 33.54 -1.11 -20.86
CA VAL A 277 32.45 -0.28 -21.37
C VAL A 277 32.16 0.83 -20.39
N GLU A 278 32.12 2.07 -20.88
CA GLU A 278 31.85 3.26 -20.08
C GLU A 278 30.35 3.52 -19.94
N LEU A 279 29.95 3.90 -18.73
CA LEU A 279 28.59 4.23 -18.36
C LEU A 279 28.56 5.46 -17.47
N ALA A 280 27.44 6.17 -17.49
CA ALA A 280 27.17 7.28 -16.58
C ALA A 280 26.02 6.91 -15.64
N LEU A 281 26.26 7.10 -14.33
CA LEU A 281 25.32 6.84 -13.26
C LEU A 281 25.09 8.11 -12.45
N GLY A 282 23.90 8.25 -11.88
CA GLY A 282 23.61 9.27 -10.89
C GLY A 282 23.38 8.68 -9.51
N PHE A 283 23.98 9.32 -8.51
CA PHE A 283 23.84 8.99 -7.10
C PHE A 283 23.28 10.19 -6.33
N GLN A 284 22.53 9.90 -5.27
CA GLN A 284 21.94 10.92 -4.40
C GLN A 284 22.96 11.67 -3.55
N ALA A 285 24.06 11.01 -3.19
CA ALA A 285 25.09 11.57 -2.34
C ALA A 285 26.41 10.85 -2.62
N LEU A 286 27.52 11.51 -2.26
CA LEU A 286 28.87 10.97 -2.49
C LEU A 286 29.08 9.59 -1.83
N PRO A 287 28.66 9.32 -0.58
CA PRO A 287 28.86 8.00 0.02
C PRO A 287 28.11 6.87 -0.68
N SER A 288 27.01 7.17 -1.39
CA SER A 288 26.20 6.17 -2.10
C SER A 288 26.95 5.48 -3.23
N VAL A 289 28.06 6.07 -3.72
CA VAL A 289 28.92 5.46 -4.74
C VAL A 289 29.59 4.17 -4.24
N ARG A 290 29.71 3.98 -2.91
CA ARG A 290 30.28 2.77 -2.28
C ARG A 290 29.56 1.49 -2.72
N ALA A 291 28.31 1.57 -3.17
CA ALA A 291 27.58 0.44 -3.74
C ALA A 291 28.30 -0.21 -4.94
N LEU A 292 29.15 0.55 -5.65
CA LEU A 292 29.94 0.04 -6.78
C LEU A 292 31.05 -0.94 -6.35
N LEU A 293 31.46 -0.94 -5.06
CA LEU A 293 32.47 -1.88 -4.55
C LEU A 293 32.02 -3.34 -4.63
N SER A 294 30.72 -3.63 -4.75
CA SER A 294 30.23 -5.00 -4.93
C SER A 294 30.70 -5.66 -6.23
N PHE A 295 31.27 -4.88 -7.15
CA PHE A 295 31.86 -5.35 -8.41
C PHE A 295 33.38 -5.48 -8.35
N GLY A 296 34.02 -5.17 -7.22
CA GLY A 296 35.45 -5.34 -7.02
C GLY A 296 36.27 -4.68 -8.14
N ALA A 297 37.15 -5.46 -8.77
CA ALA A 297 38.01 -5.01 -9.87
C ALA A 297 37.31 -4.97 -11.25
N ASP A 298 36.06 -5.42 -11.36
CA ASP A 298 35.31 -5.44 -12.61
C ASP A 298 34.61 -4.11 -12.91
N ALA A 299 34.62 -3.16 -11.97
CA ALA A 299 34.08 -1.82 -12.16
C ALA A 299 35.05 -0.77 -11.59
N GLU A 300 35.34 0.26 -12.37
CA GLU A 300 36.18 1.38 -11.94
C GLU A 300 35.49 2.72 -12.18
N VAL A 301 35.46 3.56 -11.14
CA VAL A 301 35.00 4.94 -11.27
C VAL A 301 36.11 5.82 -11.86
N LEU A 302 35.76 6.51 -12.95
CA LEU A 302 36.63 7.43 -13.69
C LEU A 302 36.47 8.88 -13.21
N SER A 303 35.25 9.31 -12.88
CA SER A 303 34.95 10.66 -12.40
C SER A 303 33.66 10.69 -11.57
N PRO A 304 33.46 11.68 -10.67
CA PRO A 304 34.39 12.74 -10.30
C PRO A 304 35.51 12.25 -9.38
N PRO A 305 36.64 12.98 -9.23
CA PRO A 305 37.73 12.60 -8.34
C PRO A 305 37.29 12.38 -6.89
N ALA A 306 36.27 13.10 -6.43
CA ALA A 306 35.68 12.90 -5.11
C ALA A 306 35.11 11.48 -4.94
N ALA A 307 34.44 10.94 -5.96
CA ALA A 307 33.88 9.58 -5.91
C ALA A 307 34.98 8.52 -5.91
N ARG A 308 36.06 8.74 -6.66
CA ARG A 308 37.25 7.87 -6.62
C ARG A 308 37.89 7.83 -5.23
N ARG A 309 38.06 9.00 -4.59
CA ARG A 309 38.60 9.10 -3.23
C ARG A 309 37.72 8.39 -2.21
N GLU A 310 36.40 8.55 -2.32
CA GLU A 310 35.43 7.88 -1.44
C GLU A 310 35.52 6.36 -1.55
N LEU A 311 35.58 5.82 -2.78
CA LEU A 311 35.77 4.39 -3.01
C LEU A 311 37.11 3.87 -2.53
N ALA A 312 38.20 4.60 -2.81
CA ALA A 312 39.54 4.21 -2.37
C ALA A 312 39.61 4.14 -0.83
N ARG A 313 39.02 5.13 -0.14
CA ARG A 313 38.92 5.13 1.32
C ARG A 313 38.12 3.93 1.83
N ALA A 314 36.93 3.71 1.29
CA ALA A 314 36.06 2.61 1.71
C ALA A 314 36.68 1.22 1.43
N ALA A 315 37.36 1.05 0.29
CA ALA A 315 38.09 -0.17 -0.03
C ALA A 315 39.25 -0.41 0.93
N ALA A 316 40.01 0.64 1.30
CA ALA A 316 41.08 0.53 2.28
C ALA A 316 40.55 0.20 3.69
N GLU A 317 39.41 0.77 4.09
CA GLU A 317 38.72 0.45 5.34
C GLU A 317 38.29 -1.03 5.36
N ALA A 318 37.65 -1.50 4.29
CA ALA A 318 37.26 -2.91 4.16
C ALA A 318 38.48 -3.84 4.18
N ALA A 319 39.54 -3.51 3.42
CA ALA A 319 40.77 -4.29 3.38
C ALA A 319 41.55 -4.30 4.71
N ARG A 320 41.21 -3.44 5.68
CA ARG A 320 41.75 -3.52 7.05
C ARG A 320 40.96 -4.50 7.92
N LEU A 321 39.65 -4.64 7.69
CA LEU A 321 38.80 -5.57 8.45
C LEU A 321 39.07 -7.04 8.11
N TYR A 322 39.53 -7.31 6.89
CA TYR A 322 39.85 -8.65 6.38
C TYR A 322 41.35 -8.90 6.21
N ARG A 323 42.18 -8.10 6.89
CA ARG A 323 43.61 -8.34 6.98
C ARG A 323 43.82 -9.20 8.21
N ASP A 324 44.12 -10.48 8.00
CA ASP A 324 44.47 -11.41 9.08
C ASP A 324 45.59 -10.86 9.97
#